data_AF-A0A0R3QSN5-F1
#
_entry.id   AF-A0A0R3QSN5-F1
#
_cell.length_a   1.000
_cell.length_b   1.000
_cell.length_c   1.000
_cell.angle_alpha   90.00
_cell.angle_beta   90.00
_cell.angle_gamma   90.00
#
_symmetry.space_group_name_H-M   'P 1'
#
loop_
_entity.id
_entity.type
_entity.pdbx_description
1 polymer ?
#
loop_
_entity_poly.entity_id
_entity_poly.type
_entity_poly.pdbx_seq_one_letter_code
_entity_poly.pdbx_strand_id
1 'polypeptide(L)'
;MLETCMWICQPYWINLTGETKLNQKVSLTLLIMTRTMSLMLTSLNLFTGPQHRGAYFTHNIIDYALLGHVNLYFMLTLPHLFLLLFNCASNNAFILRTTDEKTEHLIYVQAIWRHGDRAPHQLPYPRDLNDESSWPRGWSQLTNMGIKQLYELGLFFRKRYNGYIKEFNPADIRILTSRSDRAIVSAQAMLRGFFPVDNIAMQWLKDELWQPISFHSESIERNAP
;
A
#
# COMPACT_ATOMS: atom_id res chain seq x y z
N MET A 1 16.30 -7.28 0.98
CA MET A 1 16.39 -5.86 1.36
C MET A 1 15.96 -5.04 0.16
N LEU A 2 14.70 -4.63 0.12
CA LEU A 2 14.13 -3.75 -0.90
C LEU A 2 14.17 -2.32 -0.34
N GLU A 3 15.32 -1.65 -0.44
CA GLU A 3 15.40 -0.19 -0.25
C GLU A 3 15.29 0.51 -1.59
N THR A 4 14.20 0.28 -2.32
CA THR A 4 13.74 1.24 -3.32
C THR A 4 12.96 2.30 -2.56
N CYS A 5 13.56 3.48 -2.38
CA CYS A 5 12.90 4.61 -1.73
C CYS A 5 11.65 5.03 -2.53
N MET A 6 10.51 4.43 -2.21
CA MET A 6 9.18 4.99 -2.47
C MET A 6 9.03 6.14 -1.49
N TRP A 7 9.26 7.37 -1.96
CA TRP A 7 9.33 8.53 -1.08
C TRP A 7 7.95 8.92 -0.57
N ILE A 8 6.93 8.90 -1.43
CA ILE A 8 5.57 9.29 -1.07
C ILE A 8 4.57 8.53 -1.96
N CYS A 9 3.72 7.70 -1.35
CA CYS A 9 2.49 7.22 -1.97
C CYS A 9 1.33 7.67 -1.07
N GLN A 10 0.58 8.67 -1.50
CA GLN A 10 -0.55 9.23 -0.75
C GLN A 10 -1.85 8.72 -1.39
N PRO A 11 -2.49 7.70 -0.80
CA PRO A 11 -3.82 7.28 -1.23
C PRO A 11 -4.88 8.22 -0.63
N TYR A 12 -5.84 8.63 -1.46
CA TYR A 12 -6.98 9.43 -1.02
C TYR A 12 -8.24 8.56 -1.00
N TRP A 13 -8.84 8.45 0.19
CA TRP A 13 -10.03 7.65 0.45
C TRP A 13 -11.20 8.57 0.81
N ILE A 14 -12.40 8.25 0.31
CA ILE A 14 -13.63 8.93 0.73
C ILE A 14 -14.62 7.89 1.27
N ASN A 15 -15.27 8.24 2.37
CA ASN A 15 -16.43 7.52 2.91
C ASN A 15 -17.66 7.87 2.08
N LEU A 16 -18.18 6.91 1.31
CA LEU A 16 -19.39 7.09 0.52
C LEU A 16 -20.55 6.39 1.21
N THR A 17 -21.58 7.16 1.57
CA THR A 17 -22.88 6.64 2.04
C THR A 17 -23.93 6.86 0.95
N GLY A 18 -24.66 5.82 0.54
CA GLY A 18 -25.71 5.89 -0.49
C GLY A 18 -25.25 5.67 -1.94
N GLU A 19 -26.21 5.67 -2.88
CA GLU A 19 -26.18 5.28 -4.32
C GLU A 19 -25.01 5.77 -5.23
N THR A 20 -24.00 6.46 -4.71
CA THR A 20 -22.84 6.95 -5.47
C THR A 20 -21.86 5.85 -5.92
N LYS A 21 -22.19 4.57 -5.70
CA LYS A 21 -21.29 3.42 -5.97
C LYS A 21 -21.01 3.13 -7.45
N LEU A 22 -21.79 3.68 -8.39
CA LEU A 22 -21.84 3.08 -9.72
C LEU A 22 -20.78 3.54 -10.74
N ASN A 23 -20.06 4.66 -10.55
CA ASN A 23 -19.23 5.23 -11.64
C ASN A 23 -17.94 5.97 -11.23
N GLN A 24 -17.41 5.77 -10.02
CA GLN A 24 -16.15 6.45 -9.65
C GLN A 24 -14.93 5.75 -10.28
N LYS A 25 -14.26 6.44 -11.20
CA LYS A 25 -12.98 6.04 -11.77
C LYS A 25 -11.85 6.40 -10.81
N VAL A 26 -10.95 5.46 -10.54
CA VAL A 26 -9.73 5.72 -9.78
C VAL A 26 -8.71 6.36 -10.69
N SER A 27 -8.30 7.59 -10.38
CA SER A 27 -7.21 8.23 -11.12
C SER A 27 -5.86 8.00 -10.44
N LEU A 28 -4.83 7.72 -11.24
CA LEU A 28 -3.48 7.42 -10.76
C LEU A 28 -2.47 8.36 -11.41
N THR A 29 -1.76 9.14 -10.59
CA THR A 29 -0.63 9.96 -11.04
C THR A 29 0.69 9.41 -10.54
N LEU A 30 1.61 9.16 -11.48
CA LEU A 30 2.90 8.53 -11.26
C LEU A 30 4.02 9.52 -11.62
N LEU A 31 4.90 9.84 -10.67
CA LEU A 31 6.00 10.79 -10.87
C LEU A 31 7.36 10.16 -10.56
N ILE A 32 8.30 10.25 -11.51
CA ILE A 32 9.66 9.74 -11.37
C ILE A 32 10.68 10.87 -11.35
N MET A 33 11.34 11.05 -10.20
CA MET A 33 12.22 12.20 -9.94
C MET A 33 13.69 11.82 -9.80
N THR A 34 14.55 12.80 -10.07
CA THR A 34 16.02 12.71 -9.93
C THR A 34 16.64 13.72 -8.98
N ARG A 35 15.92 14.74 -8.50
CA ARG A 35 16.40 15.72 -7.51
C ARG A 35 16.01 15.30 -6.09
N THR A 36 16.91 15.56 -5.14
CA THR A 36 16.85 15.17 -3.74
C THR A 36 15.78 15.94 -2.95
N MET A 37 14.62 15.33 -2.69
CA MET A 37 13.67 15.78 -1.66
C MET A 37 13.95 15.07 -0.31
N SER A 38 15.19 15.12 0.17
CA SER A 38 15.63 14.37 1.35
C SER A 38 15.28 15.03 2.70
N LEU A 39 14.55 16.15 2.74
CA LEU A 39 14.44 17.00 3.94
C LEU A 39 13.05 17.12 4.60
N MET A 40 12.01 16.38 4.18
CA MET A 40 10.63 16.69 4.66
C MET A 40 9.92 15.68 5.56
N LEU A 41 10.45 14.49 5.91
CA LEU A 41 9.56 13.42 6.41
C LEU A 41 10.05 12.54 7.58
N THR A 42 10.97 13.00 8.43
CA THR A 42 11.40 12.26 9.64
C THR A 42 10.55 12.46 10.90
N SER A 43 9.26 12.83 10.80
CA SER A 43 8.48 13.26 11.99
C SER A 43 7.22 12.45 12.35
N LEU A 44 6.96 11.27 11.79
CA LEU A 44 5.83 10.45 12.26
C LEU A 44 6.13 8.95 12.16
N ASN A 45 6.30 8.29 13.31
CA ASN A 45 5.72 6.97 13.65
C ASN A 45 6.23 6.47 15.02
N LEU A 46 5.37 6.49 16.03
CA LEU A 46 5.53 5.77 17.30
C LEU A 46 4.15 5.21 17.69
N PHE A 47 3.98 3.89 17.68
CA PHE A 47 2.90 3.23 18.43
C PHE A 47 3.34 1.81 18.84
N THR A 48 3.32 1.56 20.15
CA THR A 48 3.59 0.30 20.84
C THR A 48 2.28 -0.37 21.29
N GLY A 49 2.19 -1.70 21.28
CA GLY A 49 1.05 -2.48 21.82
C GLY A 49 1.40 -3.25 23.12
N PRO A 50 0.45 -3.57 24.02
CA PRO A 50 0.74 -4.10 25.36
C PRO A 50 0.46 -5.61 25.54
N GLN A 51 1.12 -6.19 26.57
CA GLN A 51 1.09 -7.58 27.03
C GLN A 51 -0.05 -7.88 28.02
N HIS A 52 -0.54 -9.13 28.02
CA HIS A 52 -1.50 -9.67 29.02
C HIS A 52 -0.80 -10.39 30.19
N ARG A 53 -1.35 -10.26 31.40
CA ARG A 53 -1.02 -11.06 32.61
C ARG A 53 -2.28 -11.76 33.13
N GLY A 54 -2.14 -13.02 33.53
CA GLY A 54 -3.15 -13.78 34.29
C GLY A 54 -2.67 -14.06 35.71
N ALA A 55 -3.60 -14.23 36.65
CA ALA A 55 -3.35 -14.78 37.97
C ALA A 55 -4.61 -15.50 38.49
N TYR A 56 -4.40 -16.66 39.10
CA TYR A 56 -5.42 -17.59 39.59
C TYR A 56 -5.72 -17.39 41.09
N PHE A 57 -6.92 -17.87 41.43
CA PHE A 57 -7.66 -17.93 42.69
C PHE A 57 -6.92 -18.47 43.94
N THR A 58 -7.37 -17.99 45.10
CA THR A 58 -7.22 -18.63 46.42
C THR A 58 -8.58 -19.17 46.91
N HIS A 59 -8.63 -20.41 47.42
CA HIS A 59 -9.80 -21.00 48.10
C HIS A 59 -9.62 -20.98 49.62
N ASN A 60 -10.74 -20.83 50.36
CA ASN A 60 -11.10 -21.54 51.61
C ASN A 60 -12.51 -21.05 52.06
N ILE A 61 -13.57 -21.86 51.91
CA ILE A 61 -14.25 -22.75 52.89
C ILE A 61 -14.81 -22.02 54.12
N ILE A 62 -16.14 -21.78 54.15
CA ILE A 62 -16.98 -21.69 55.37
C ILE A 62 -18.41 -22.24 55.07
N ASP A 63 -18.80 -23.22 55.88
CA ASP A 63 -20.11 -23.67 56.39
C ASP A 63 -21.30 -24.10 55.50
N TYR A 64 -21.61 -25.40 55.61
CA TYR A 64 -22.64 -26.15 54.89
C TYR A 64 -24.05 -26.13 55.51
N ALA A 65 -24.34 -25.26 56.49
CA ALA A 65 -25.61 -25.30 57.22
C ALA A 65 -26.68 -24.31 56.71
N LEU A 66 -26.34 -23.37 55.83
CA LEU A 66 -27.29 -22.47 55.14
C LEU A 66 -27.74 -23.02 53.76
N LEU A 67 -27.13 -24.11 53.28
CA LEU A 67 -27.28 -24.61 51.92
C LEU A 67 -28.64 -25.21 51.57
N GLY A 68 -29.48 -25.57 52.55
CA GLY A 68 -30.79 -26.18 52.27
C GLY A 68 -31.82 -25.19 51.73
N HIS A 69 -32.00 -24.05 52.43
CA HIS A 69 -32.93 -23.00 51.98
C HIS A 69 -32.36 -22.17 50.84
N VAL A 70 -31.05 -21.92 50.84
CA VAL A 70 -30.41 -21.18 49.75
C VAL A 70 -30.52 -21.96 48.43
N ASN A 71 -30.41 -23.29 48.43
CA ASN A 71 -30.55 -24.10 47.20
C ASN A 71 -31.94 -24.02 46.55
N LEU A 72 -33.03 -23.96 47.33
CA LEU A 72 -34.38 -23.91 46.75
C LEU A 72 -34.68 -22.54 46.13
N TYR A 73 -34.26 -21.46 46.79
CA TYR A 73 -34.33 -20.12 46.21
C TYR A 73 -33.40 -19.98 45.00
N PHE A 74 -32.19 -20.52 45.05
CA PHE A 74 -31.23 -20.52 43.93
C PHE A 74 -31.77 -21.32 42.73
N MET A 75 -32.36 -22.50 42.93
CA MET A 75 -32.97 -23.32 41.87
C MET A 75 -34.20 -22.65 41.21
N LEU A 76 -34.99 -21.88 41.94
CA LEU A 76 -36.20 -21.22 41.39
C LEU A 76 -35.91 -19.85 40.77
N THR A 77 -34.89 -19.13 41.24
CA THR A 77 -34.58 -17.75 40.78
C THR A 77 -33.52 -17.69 39.68
N LEU A 78 -32.58 -18.64 39.65
CA LEU A 78 -31.57 -18.73 38.59
C LEU A 78 -32.15 -18.89 37.17
N PRO A 79 -33.20 -19.68 36.92
CA PRO A 79 -33.76 -19.83 35.57
C PRO A 79 -34.38 -18.52 35.07
N HIS A 80 -35.02 -17.77 35.97
CA HIS A 80 -35.60 -16.47 35.63
C HIS A 80 -34.55 -15.39 35.42
N LEU A 81 -33.49 -15.37 36.23
CA LEU A 81 -32.35 -14.48 36.00
C LEU A 81 -31.61 -14.85 34.70
N PHE A 82 -31.46 -16.14 34.41
CA PHE A 82 -30.88 -16.63 33.16
C PHE A 82 -31.73 -16.23 31.94
N LEU A 83 -33.07 -16.37 32.00
CA LEU A 83 -33.99 -15.93 30.94
C LEU A 83 -34.00 -14.41 30.75
N LEU A 84 -33.87 -13.62 31.83
CA LEU A 84 -33.74 -12.16 31.78
C LEU A 84 -32.41 -11.75 31.14
N LEU A 85 -31.30 -12.41 31.49
CA LEU A 85 -29.99 -12.18 30.90
C LEU A 85 -29.93 -12.65 29.43
N PHE A 86 -30.60 -13.76 29.08
CA PHE A 86 -30.69 -14.25 27.69
C PHE A 86 -31.53 -13.31 26.82
N ASN A 87 -32.65 -12.79 27.32
CA ASN A 87 -33.47 -11.79 26.61
C ASN A 87 -32.78 -10.42 26.53
N CYS A 88 -32.03 -10.02 27.55
CA CYS A 88 -31.23 -8.79 27.51
C CYS A 88 -30.08 -8.92 26.51
N ALA A 89 -29.41 -10.07 26.45
CA ALA A 89 -28.35 -10.35 25.48
C ALA A 89 -28.88 -10.45 24.05
N SER A 90 -30.05 -11.04 23.81
CA SER A 90 -30.63 -11.16 22.46
C SER A 90 -31.25 -9.87 21.95
N ASN A 91 -31.89 -9.07 22.81
CA ASN A 91 -32.47 -7.78 22.41
C ASN A 91 -31.41 -6.67 22.23
N ASN A 92 -30.31 -6.70 23.01
CA ASN A 92 -29.15 -5.83 22.78
C ASN A 92 -28.22 -6.33 21.66
N ALA A 93 -28.30 -7.61 21.28
CA ALA A 93 -27.58 -8.13 20.11
C ALA A 93 -28.25 -7.77 18.77
N PHE A 94 -29.55 -7.47 18.78
CA PHE A 94 -30.31 -7.07 17.58
C PHE A 94 -30.22 -5.56 17.31
N ILE A 95 -30.26 -4.74 18.36
CA ILE A 95 -30.10 -3.27 18.27
C ILE A 95 -28.62 -2.90 18.48
N LEU A 96 -27.73 -3.28 17.55
CA LEU A 96 -26.38 -2.68 17.33
C LEU A 96 -25.58 -3.42 16.24
N ARG A 97 -26.26 -3.96 15.22
CA ARG A 97 -25.60 -4.37 13.97
C ARG A 97 -26.23 -3.69 12.76
N THR A 98 -26.38 -2.37 12.87
CA THR A 98 -26.20 -1.49 11.72
C THR A 98 -24.87 -0.77 11.93
N THR A 99 -23.76 -1.52 11.94
CA THR A 99 -22.56 -0.91 11.40
C THR A 99 -22.91 -0.68 9.93
N ASP A 100 -23.39 0.52 9.62
CA ASP A 100 -23.25 1.05 8.27
C ASP A 100 -21.77 0.86 7.96
N GLU A 101 -21.46 -0.20 7.22
CA GLU A 101 -20.10 -0.51 6.79
C GLU A 101 -19.69 0.69 5.94
N LYS A 102 -19.02 1.65 6.58
CA LYS A 102 -18.30 2.71 5.91
C LYS A 102 -17.24 2.05 5.05
N THR A 103 -17.64 1.70 3.83
CA THR A 103 -16.73 1.20 2.81
C THR A 103 -15.95 2.41 2.32
N GLU A 104 -14.74 2.58 2.83
CA GLU A 104 -13.81 3.56 2.28
C GLU A 104 -13.44 3.15 0.85
N HIS A 105 -13.74 4.02 -0.11
CA HIS A 105 -13.45 3.78 -1.52
C HIS A 105 -12.21 4.59 -1.94
N LEU A 106 -11.25 3.92 -2.59
CA LEU A 106 -10.11 4.58 -3.19
C LEU A 106 -10.60 5.40 -4.38
N ILE A 107 -10.34 6.69 -4.40
CA ILE A 107 -10.75 7.57 -5.50
C ILE A 107 -9.55 8.09 -6.31
N TYR A 108 -8.40 8.25 -5.66
CA TYR A 108 -7.23 8.84 -6.27
C TYR A 108 -5.95 8.38 -5.58
N VAL A 109 -4.91 8.17 -6.37
CA VAL A 109 -3.57 7.87 -5.88
C VAL A 109 -2.57 8.79 -6.57
N GLN A 110 -1.73 9.43 -5.76
CA GLN A 110 -0.51 10.07 -6.23
C GLN A 110 0.69 9.36 -5.63
N ALA A 111 1.57 8.88 -6.52
CA ALA A 111 2.78 8.19 -6.14
C ALA A 111 3.99 8.84 -6.80
N ILE A 112 5.01 9.09 -5.97
CA ILE A 112 6.27 9.72 -6.36
C ILE A 112 7.41 8.83 -5.87
N TRP A 113 8.31 8.47 -6.78
CA TRP A 113 9.49 7.69 -6.45
C TRP A 113 10.71 8.17 -7.22
N ARG A 114 11.86 7.69 -6.75
CA ARG A 114 13.15 7.97 -7.37
C ARG A 114 13.46 6.93 -8.43
N HIS A 115 14.30 7.30 -9.40
CA HIS A 115 14.98 6.34 -10.26
C HIS A 115 15.65 5.22 -9.45
N GLY A 116 15.87 4.06 -10.08
CA GLY A 116 16.55 2.92 -9.44
C GLY A 116 18.05 3.11 -9.28
N ASP A 117 18.73 2.08 -8.78
CA ASP A 117 20.18 2.05 -8.69
C ASP A 117 20.88 2.40 -10.02
N ARG A 118 21.97 3.16 -9.95
CA ARG A 118 22.65 3.73 -11.13
C ARG A 118 24.16 3.82 -10.93
N ALA A 119 24.88 3.90 -12.05
CA ALA A 119 26.28 4.29 -12.06
C ALA A 119 26.47 5.70 -11.47
N PRO A 120 27.66 5.99 -10.88
CA PRO A 120 28.07 7.33 -10.49
C PRO A 120 27.92 8.35 -11.62
N HIS A 121 27.84 9.63 -11.28
CA HIS A 121 27.69 10.67 -12.31
C HIS A 121 28.98 10.91 -13.11
N GLN A 122 30.11 10.68 -12.45
CA GLN A 122 31.46 10.86 -12.91
C GLN A 122 32.38 10.05 -11.99
N LEU A 123 33.70 10.10 -12.25
CA LEU A 123 34.70 9.51 -11.36
C LEU A 123 34.52 10.02 -9.91
N PRO A 124 34.22 9.16 -8.93
CA PRO A 124 33.83 9.60 -7.59
C PRO A 124 34.98 10.25 -6.81
N TYR A 125 36.21 9.73 -6.97
CA TYR A 125 37.41 10.26 -6.34
C TYR A 125 38.62 10.14 -7.30
N PRO A 126 39.63 11.04 -7.20
CA PRO A 126 40.70 11.14 -8.20
C PRO A 126 41.56 9.88 -8.41
N ARG A 127 41.57 8.96 -7.45
CA ARG A 127 42.34 7.70 -7.51
C ARG A 127 41.46 6.46 -7.53
N ASP A 128 40.19 6.59 -7.95
CA ASP A 128 39.32 5.43 -8.15
C ASP A 128 39.87 4.59 -9.30
N LEU A 129 40.03 3.29 -9.06
CA LEU A 129 40.46 2.34 -10.07
C LEU A 129 39.34 2.00 -11.05
N ASN A 130 38.08 2.28 -10.67
CA ASN A 130 36.90 1.99 -11.46
C ASN A 130 36.50 3.24 -12.26
N ASP A 131 37.02 3.33 -13.49
CA ASP A 131 36.62 4.35 -14.45
C ASP A 131 35.28 4.01 -15.14
N GLU A 132 34.93 4.76 -16.19
CA GLU A 132 33.66 4.57 -16.89
C GLU A 132 33.50 3.16 -17.47
N SER A 133 34.60 2.52 -17.87
CA SER A 133 34.58 1.19 -18.48
C SER A 133 34.10 0.10 -17.51
N SER A 134 34.16 0.38 -16.21
CA SER A 134 33.62 -0.50 -15.15
C SER A 134 32.09 -0.50 -15.12
N TRP A 135 31.44 0.40 -15.84
CA TRP A 135 29.98 0.54 -15.90
C TRP A 135 29.50 0.20 -17.32
N PRO A 136 28.83 -0.95 -17.54
CA PRO A 136 28.49 -1.42 -18.89
C PRO A 136 27.61 -0.48 -19.73
N ARG A 137 26.92 0.46 -19.07
CA ARG A 137 26.09 1.49 -19.72
C ARG A 137 26.69 2.90 -19.62
N GLY A 138 27.89 3.03 -19.06
CA GLY A 138 28.53 4.32 -18.81
C GLY A 138 27.99 5.05 -17.58
N TRP A 139 28.47 6.27 -17.39
CA TRP A 139 28.12 7.09 -16.22
C TRP A 139 26.64 7.47 -16.18
N SER A 140 26.13 7.68 -14.97
CA SER A 140 24.76 8.12 -14.67
C SER A 140 23.63 7.18 -15.12
N GLN A 141 23.94 6.11 -15.85
CA GLN A 141 22.96 5.18 -16.38
C GLN A 141 22.49 4.17 -15.32
N LEU A 142 21.26 3.72 -15.47
CA LEU A 142 20.64 2.78 -14.54
C LEU A 142 21.39 1.43 -14.57
N THR A 143 21.64 0.79 -13.43
CA THR A 143 22.25 -0.56 -13.38
C THR A 143 21.20 -1.65 -13.60
N ASN A 144 21.62 -2.91 -13.83
CA ASN A 144 20.66 -4.01 -13.95
C ASN A 144 19.88 -4.22 -12.66
N MET A 145 20.53 -3.95 -11.52
CA MET A 145 19.89 -3.91 -10.21
C MET A 145 18.81 -2.82 -10.19
N GLY A 146 19.11 -1.61 -10.66
CA GLY A 146 18.14 -0.52 -10.73
C GLY A 146 16.94 -0.80 -11.62
N ILE A 147 17.14 -1.47 -12.76
CA ILE A 147 16.03 -1.92 -13.62
C ILE A 147 15.14 -2.91 -12.87
N LYS A 148 15.74 -3.94 -12.24
CA LYS A 148 15.00 -4.96 -11.49
C LYS A 148 14.21 -4.36 -10.32
N GLN A 149 14.82 -3.44 -9.58
CA GLN A 149 14.20 -2.68 -8.50
C GLN A 149 12.89 -2.00 -8.93
N LEU A 150 12.88 -1.37 -10.11
CA LEU A 150 11.69 -0.67 -10.61
C LEU A 150 10.66 -1.64 -11.15
N TYR A 151 11.09 -2.73 -11.78
CA TYR A 151 10.19 -3.81 -12.17
C TYR A 151 9.46 -4.40 -10.96
N GLU A 152 10.17 -4.67 -9.86
CA GLU A 152 9.59 -5.15 -8.61
C GLU A 152 8.64 -4.12 -7.97
N LEU A 153 8.97 -2.82 -8.06
CA LEU A 153 8.04 -1.75 -7.69
C LEU A 153 6.75 -1.80 -8.52
N GLY A 154 6.86 -2.03 -9.83
CA GLY A 154 5.71 -2.23 -10.71
C GLY A 154 4.83 -3.40 -10.28
N LEU A 155 5.45 -4.55 -9.95
CA LEU A 155 4.74 -5.72 -9.43
C LEU A 155 4.04 -5.43 -8.10
N PHE A 156 4.67 -4.65 -7.21
CA PHE A 156 4.05 -4.19 -5.97
C PHE A 156 2.81 -3.34 -6.26
N PHE A 157 2.88 -2.39 -7.19
CA PHE A 157 1.73 -1.57 -7.59
C PHE A 157 0.62 -2.43 -8.23
N ARG A 158 0.99 -3.39 -9.08
CA ARG A 158 0.04 -4.35 -9.66
C ARG A 158 -0.71 -5.08 -8.57
N LYS A 159 -0.01 -5.66 -7.60
CA LYS A 159 -0.63 -6.38 -6.48
C LYS A 159 -1.50 -5.47 -5.62
N ARG A 160 -1.02 -4.27 -5.31
CA ARG A 160 -1.71 -3.31 -4.42
C ARG A 160 -2.99 -2.75 -5.05
N TYR A 161 -2.98 -2.49 -6.35
CA TYR A 161 -4.07 -1.80 -7.05
C TYR A 161 -4.86 -2.69 -8.02
N ASN A 162 -4.64 -4.02 -8.01
CA ASN A 162 -5.33 -4.97 -8.90
C ASN A 162 -6.87 -4.87 -8.87
N GLY A 163 -7.44 -4.54 -7.70
CA GLY A 163 -8.89 -4.36 -7.54
C GLY A 163 -9.45 -3.06 -8.14
N TYR A 164 -8.57 -2.11 -8.49
CA TYR A 164 -8.94 -0.78 -8.97
C TYR A 164 -8.50 -0.55 -10.42
N ILE A 165 -7.30 -1.00 -10.78
CA ILE A 165 -6.68 -0.75 -12.08
C ILE A 165 -6.19 -2.09 -12.66
N LYS A 166 -6.92 -2.59 -13.66
CA LYS A 166 -6.60 -3.85 -14.34
C LYS A 166 -5.77 -3.67 -15.61
N GLU A 167 -6.08 -2.65 -16.41
CA GLU A 167 -5.40 -2.38 -17.67
C GLU A 167 -4.98 -0.91 -17.71
N PHE A 168 -4.00 -0.59 -18.56
CA PHE A 168 -3.59 0.79 -18.75
C PHE A 168 -4.64 1.55 -19.56
N ASN A 169 -5.20 2.62 -18.98
CA ASN A 169 -6.09 3.55 -19.66
C ASN A 169 -5.56 4.98 -19.50
N PRO A 170 -5.22 5.69 -20.59
CA PRO A 170 -4.72 7.07 -20.51
C PRO A 170 -5.74 8.08 -19.95
N ALA A 171 -7.04 7.74 -19.92
CA ALA A 171 -8.06 8.57 -19.28
C ALA A 171 -8.00 8.52 -17.74
N ASP A 172 -7.47 7.42 -17.18
CA ASP A 172 -7.47 7.17 -15.74
C ASP A 172 -6.06 7.30 -15.14
N ILE A 173 -5.02 7.01 -15.93
CA ILE A 173 -3.63 6.97 -15.48
C ILE A 173 -2.79 8.05 -16.19
N ARG A 174 -2.10 8.86 -15.39
CA ARG A 174 -1.14 9.85 -15.86
C ARG A 174 0.26 9.51 -15.35
N ILE A 175 1.22 9.40 -16.26
CA ILE A 175 2.63 9.10 -15.93
C ILE A 175 3.49 10.28 -16.37
N LEU A 176 4.29 10.78 -15.43
CA LEU A 176 5.19 11.91 -15.58
C LEU A 176 6.60 11.49 -15.15
N THR A 177 7.59 11.89 -15.96
CA THR A 177 9.00 11.58 -15.70
C THR A 177 9.86 12.82 -15.86
N SER A 178 10.94 12.91 -15.10
CA SER A 178 12.02 13.83 -15.44
C SER A 178 12.76 13.37 -16.71
N ARG A 179 13.36 14.29 -17.46
CA ARG A 179 13.98 14.01 -18.78
C ARG A 179 15.25 13.16 -18.75
N SER A 180 15.79 12.83 -17.58
CA SER A 180 17.02 12.04 -17.52
C SER A 180 16.78 10.60 -17.99
N ASP A 181 17.73 10.03 -18.72
CA ASP A 181 17.68 8.65 -19.21
C ASP A 181 17.32 7.66 -18.10
N ARG A 182 17.99 7.78 -16.94
CA ARG A 182 17.73 6.93 -15.76
C ARG A 182 16.28 6.96 -15.27
N ALA A 183 15.59 8.09 -15.40
CA ALA A 183 14.19 8.22 -14.99
C ALA A 183 13.24 7.63 -16.05
N ILE A 184 13.55 7.85 -17.34
CA ILE A 184 12.81 7.27 -18.46
C ILE A 184 12.89 5.75 -18.44
N VAL A 185 14.10 5.19 -18.29
CA VAL A 185 14.32 3.73 -18.20
C VAL A 185 13.68 3.17 -16.92
N SER A 186 13.73 3.89 -15.81
CA SER A 186 13.02 3.52 -14.58
C SER A 186 11.50 3.43 -14.79
N ALA A 187 10.93 4.36 -15.56
CA ALA A 187 9.50 4.34 -15.91
C ALA A 187 9.14 3.08 -16.70
N GLN A 188 9.92 2.79 -17.75
CA GLN A 188 9.70 1.62 -18.60
C GLN A 188 9.75 0.32 -17.79
N ALA A 189 10.77 0.17 -16.92
CA ALA A 189 10.92 -1.00 -16.06
C ALA A 189 9.73 -1.16 -15.08
N MET A 190 9.29 -0.06 -14.46
CA MET A 190 8.12 -0.07 -13.58
C MET A 190 6.85 -0.47 -14.33
N LEU A 191 6.59 0.16 -15.48
CA LEU A 191 5.39 -0.10 -16.28
C LEU A 191 5.34 -1.55 -16.79
N ARG A 192 6.50 -2.15 -17.09
CA ARG A 192 6.60 -3.58 -17.43
C ARG A 192 6.06 -4.48 -16.32
N GLY A 193 6.31 -4.14 -15.06
CA GLY A 193 5.82 -4.89 -13.90
C GLY A 193 4.38 -4.53 -13.53
N PHE A 194 3.98 -3.28 -13.76
CA PHE A 194 2.65 -2.81 -13.36
C PHE A 194 1.54 -3.17 -14.36
N PHE A 195 1.85 -3.15 -15.65
CA PHE A 195 0.89 -3.42 -16.74
C PHE A 195 1.38 -4.52 -17.67
N PRO A 196 1.50 -5.77 -17.18
CA PRO A 196 1.72 -6.90 -18.07
C PRO A 196 0.55 -7.08 -19.04
N VAL A 197 0.83 -7.67 -20.20
CA VAL A 197 -0.19 -8.07 -21.16
C VAL A 197 -0.84 -9.36 -20.68
N ASP A 198 -1.99 -9.23 -20.02
CA ASP A 198 -2.79 -10.37 -19.55
C ASP A 198 -3.85 -10.80 -20.57
N ASN A 199 -4.18 -9.93 -21.52
CA ASN A 199 -5.17 -10.18 -22.56
C ASN A 199 -4.48 -10.59 -23.87
N ILE A 200 -4.79 -11.79 -24.37
CA ILE A 200 -4.24 -12.34 -25.63
C ILE A 200 -4.48 -11.40 -26.81
N ALA A 201 -5.60 -10.66 -26.83
CA ALA A 201 -5.89 -9.71 -27.91
C ALA A 201 -4.94 -8.50 -27.93
N MET A 202 -4.31 -8.16 -26.80
CA MET A 202 -3.32 -7.08 -26.69
C MET A 202 -1.88 -7.59 -26.86
N GLN A 203 -1.68 -8.90 -27.04
CA GLN A 203 -0.36 -9.47 -27.26
C GLN A 203 0.12 -9.14 -28.67
N TRP A 204 1.07 -8.22 -28.76
CA TRP A 204 1.64 -7.74 -30.02
C TRP A 204 2.80 -8.61 -30.52
N LEU A 205 3.44 -9.38 -29.61
CA LEU A 205 4.54 -10.28 -29.92
C LEU A 205 4.36 -11.62 -29.19
N LYS A 206 4.65 -12.72 -29.87
CA LYS A 206 4.53 -14.08 -29.31
C LYS A 206 5.41 -14.24 -28.07
N ASP A 207 4.83 -14.82 -27.02
CA ASP A 207 5.48 -15.11 -25.73
C ASP A 207 6.03 -13.86 -25.00
N GLU A 208 5.67 -12.66 -25.44
CA GLU A 208 6.02 -11.41 -24.76
C GLU A 208 4.81 -10.89 -23.97
N LEU A 209 5.05 -10.57 -22.69
CA LEU A 209 4.03 -10.01 -21.80
C LEU A 209 4.24 -8.50 -21.58
N TRP A 210 5.21 -7.88 -22.26
CA TRP A 210 5.42 -6.44 -22.27
C TRP A 210 4.57 -5.78 -23.34
N GLN A 211 4.19 -4.53 -23.09
CA GLN A 211 3.58 -3.65 -24.08
C GLN A 211 4.19 -2.25 -23.99
N PRO A 212 4.29 -1.54 -25.13
CA PRO A 212 4.68 -0.14 -25.12
C PRO A 212 3.57 0.70 -24.48
N ILE A 213 3.93 1.47 -23.43
CA ILE A 213 3.02 2.39 -22.74
C ILE A 213 3.57 3.80 -22.90
N SER A 214 2.74 4.72 -23.36
CA SER A 214 3.10 6.13 -23.48
C SER A 214 3.14 6.80 -22.10
N PHE A 215 4.10 7.69 -21.93
CA PHE A 215 4.21 8.56 -20.77
C PHE A 215 4.85 9.88 -21.18
N HIS A 216 4.65 10.91 -20.36
CA HIS A 216 5.17 12.23 -20.67
C HIS A 216 6.46 12.51 -19.89
N SER A 217 7.39 13.21 -20.54
CA SER A 217 8.54 13.84 -19.88
C SER A 217 8.31 15.35 -19.87
N GLU A 218 8.50 16.01 -18.73
CA GLU A 218 8.38 17.47 -18.68
C GLU A 218 9.42 18.14 -19.60
N SER A 219 9.00 19.11 -20.41
CA SER A 219 9.93 19.99 -21.13
C SER A 219 10.57 20.96 -20.13
N ILE A 220 11.86 21.24 -20.32
CA ILE A 220 12.47 22.40 -19.66
C ILE A 220 12.02 23.59 -20.49
N GLU A 221 10.91 24.25 -20.13
CA GLU A 221 10.87 25.68 -20.38
C GLU A 221 11.97 26.26 -19.51
N ARG A 222 13.08 26.63 -20.16
CA ARG A 222 14.12 27.44 -19.54
C ARG A 222 13.47 28.78 -19.23
N ASN A 223 12.90 28.91 -18.04
CA ASN A 223 13.08 30.16 -17.32
C ASN A 223 14.57 30.22 -16.98
N ALA A 224 15.33 30.79 -17.93
CA ALA A 224 16.48 31.61 -17.58
C ALA A 224 16.02 32.56 -16.45
N PRO A 225 16.78 32.65 -15.36
CA PRO A 225 18.16 33.13 -15.39
C PRO A 225 19.21 32.10 -14.95
#